data_AF-A0AAE4CCR2-F1
#
_entry.id   AF-A0AAE4CCR2-F1
#
_cell.length_a   1.000
_cell.length_b   1.000
_cell.length_c   1.000
_cell.angle_alpha   90.00
_cell.angle_beta   90.00
_cell.angle_gamma   90.00
#
_symmetry.space_group_name_H-M   'P 1'
#
loop_
_entity.id
_entity.type
_entity.pdbx_description
1 polymer ?
#
loop_
_entity_poly.entity_id
_entity_poly.type
_entity_poly.pdbx_seq_one_letter_code
_entity_poly.pdbx_strand_id
1 'polypeptide(L)'
;MTQDEGRRLQQLVRRGKHDSVRVRRALIIMASASGTPVPAIARLVAAHEDTVRDVIHMFNQMGLACLNPQWAGGRPRQISEDDEAFIVATATSHPRRLGRPFTRWSLRKLADYLAGRDSNRRVVLSPERLRQLLHANDVSWQRTRTWKESTDPDFDAKLGRIEHVTNAFPDRCFAFDQFGPLAIRPQQGARWALAGEPGRLPATYHRTHGIRYFHGCYSLGDD
;
A
#
# COMPACT_ATOMS: atom_id res chain seq x y z
N MET A 1 22.76 43.06 14.77
CA MET A 1 23.10 42.35 13.53
C MET A 1 24.60 42.48 13.32
N THR A 2 25.31 41.37 13.22
CA THR A 2 26.75 41.37 12.93
C THR A 2 27.01 41.61 11.43
N GLN A 3 28.23 42.04 11.06
CA GLN A 3 28.58 42.29 9.65
C GLN A 3 28.47 41.01 8.80
N ASP A 4 28.82 39.86 9.36
CA ASP A 4 28.77 38.57 8.66
C ASP A 4 27.34 38.10 8.41
N GLU A 5 26.44 38.29 9.37
CA GLU A 5 25.00 38.03 9.18
C GLU A 5 24.40 38.92 8.10
N GLY A 6 24.76 40.21 8.07
CA GLY A 6 24.32 41.16 7.05
C GLY A 6 24.74 40.75 5.64
N ARG A 7 26.01 40.35 5.45
CA ARG A 7 26.51 39.84 4.15
C ARG A 7 25.76 38.59 3.70
N ARG A 8 25.45 37.68 4.62
CA ARG A 8 24.74 36.43 4.33
C ARG A 8 23.30 36.66 3.93
N LEU A 9 22.60 37.59 4.60
CA LEU A 9 21.24 38.00 4.23
C LEU A 9 21.18 38.67 2.85
N GLN A 10 22.14 39.57 2.56
CA GLN A 10 22.23 40.22 1.24
C GLN A 10 22.45 39.22 0.10
N GLN A 11 23.33 38.22 0.30
CA GLN A 11 23.54 37.16 -0.69
C GLN A 11 22.26 36.33 -0.92
N LEU A 12 21.53 36.02 0.16
CA LEU A 12 20.33 35.20 0.11
C LEU A 12 19.22 35.89 -0.67
N VAL A 13 18.99 37.18 -0.43
CA VAL A 13 17.98 37.96 -1.17
C VAL A 13 18.39 38.20 -2.62
N ARG A 14 19.67 38.52 -2.90
CA ARG A 14 20.15 38.75 -4.27
C ARG A 14 20.07 37.51 -5.17
N ARG A 15 20.32 36.33 -4.62
CA ARG A 15 20.36 35.09 -5.43
C ARG A 15 18.98 34.57 -5.82
N GLY A 16 17.90 34.94 -5.12
CA GLY A 16 16.50 34.66 -5.49
C GLY A 16 16.08 33.18 -5.62
N LYS A 17 17.02 32.23 -5.59
CA LYS A 17 16.83 30.79 -5.85
C LYS A 17 16.54 29.97 -4.58
N HIS A 18 16.22 30.64 -3.47
CA HIS A 18 15.94 30.01 -2.18
C HIS A 18 14.43 29.96 -1.90
N ASP A 19 14.02 29.06 -1.01
CA ASP A 19 12.65 28.95 -0.49
C ASP A 19 12.05 30.33 -0.18
N SER A 20 10.83 30.59 -0.67
CA SER A 20 10.19 31.91 -0.63
C SER A 20 10.03 32.43 0.80
N VAL A 21 9.84 31.52 1.76
CA VAL A 21 9.78 31.82 3.19
C VAL A 21 11.13 32.33 3.70
N ARG A 22 12.23 31.70 3.31
CA ARG A 22 13.60 32.12 3.69
C ARG A 22 13.92 33.52 3.16
N VAL A 23 13.59 33.80 1.90
CA VAL A 23 13.83 35.11 1.28
C VAL A 23 12.98 36.19 1.96
N ARG A 24 11.70 35.90 2.24
CA ARG A 24 10.79 36.83 2.92
C ARG A 24 11.27 37.16 4.34
N ARG A 25 11.69 36.15 5.12
CA ARG A 25 12.27 36.37 6.46
C ARG A 25 13.57 37.18 6.39
N ALA A 26 14.43 36.92 5.40
CA ALA A 26 15.65 37.69 5.21
C ALA A 26 15.39 39.17 4.88
N LEU A 27 14.38 39.46 4.04
CA LEU A 27 13.94 40.83 3.73
C LEU A 27 13.44 41.56 4.99
N ILE A 28 12.64 40.88 5.82
CA ILE A 28 12.15 41.43 7.10
C ILE A 28 13.35 41.85 7.99
N ILE A 29 14.33 40.97 8.15
CA ILE A 29 15.49 41.21 9.02
C ILE A 29 16.36 42.35 8.47
N MET A 30 16.61 42.40 7.15
CA MET A 30 17.39 43.49 6.54
C MET A 30 16.68 44.84 6.65
N ALA A 31 15.36 44.89 6.43
CA ALA A 31 14.59 46.11 6.54
C ALA A 31 14.55 46.63 7.99
N SER A 32 14.40 45.72 8.96
CA SER A 32 14.47 46.04 10.39
C SER A 32 15.85 46.56 10.80
N ALA A 33 16.93 45.91 10.34
CA ALA A 33 18.29 46.35 10.62
C ALA A 33 18.64 47.71 9.98
N SER A 34 17.92 48.11 8.93
CA SER A 34 18.04 49.43 8.29
C SER A 34 17.21 50.51 8.99
N GLY A 35 16.56 50.20 10.11
CA GLY A 35 15.75 51.15 10.88
C GLY A 35 14.33 51.36 10.32
N THR A 36 13.86 50.51 9.39
CA THR A 36 12.50 50.63 8.85
C THR A 36 11.48 50.24 9.92
N PRO A 37 10.42 51.02 10.16
CA PRO A 37 9.42 50.69 11.18
C PRO A 37 8.58 49.46 10.76
N VAL A 38 8.17 48.65 11.74
CA VAL A 38 7.42 47.39 11.53
C VAL A 38 6.21 47.53 10.59
N PRO A 39 5.36 48.57 10.69
CA PRO A 39 4.22 48.75 9.78
C PRO A 39 4.63 48.93 8.31
N ALA A 40 5.76 49.57 8.05
CA ALA A 40 6.28 49.75 6.70
C ALA A 40 6.84 48.44 6.13
N ILE A 41 7.53 47.65 6.97
CA ILE A 41 8.03 46.32 6.59
C ILE A 41 6.86 45.40 6.26
N ALA A 42 5.82 45.38 7.11
CA ALA A 42 4.63 44.55 6.93
C ALA A 42 3.95 44.81 5.57
N ARG A 43 3.80 46.08 5.18
CA ARG A 43 3.32 46.46 3.84
C ARG A 43 4.24 45.97 2.72
N LEU A 44 5.55 46.13 2.87
CA LEU A 44 6.54 45.73 1.86
C LEU A 44 6.54 44.22 1.61
N VAL A 45 6.41 43.41 2.67
CA VAL A 45 6.39 41.94 2.55
C VAL A 45 4.98 41.35 2.49
N ALA A 46 3.94 42.18 2.38
CA ALA A 46 2.52 41.77 2.41
C ALA A 46 2.19 40.79 3.57
N ALA A 47 2.67 41.08 4.77
CA ALA A 47 2.49 40.27 5.99
C ALA A 47 1.72 41.04 7.08
N HIS A 48 1.23 40.34 8.10
CA HIS A 48 0.75 40.97 9.33
C HIS A 48 1.95 41.52 10.14
N GLU A 49 1.75 42.61 10.87
CA GLU A 49 2.81 43.22 11.70
C GLU A 49 3.35 42.24 12.76
N ASP A 50 2.49 41.39 13.31
CA ASP A 50 2.91 40.39 14.30
C ASP A 50 3.86 39.36 13.71
N THR A 51 3.64 38.93 12.46
CA THR A 51 4.59 38.05 11.76
C THR A 51 5.96 38.70 11.60
N VAL A 52 6.00 40.02 11.37
CA VAL A 52 7.25 40.78 11.29
C VAL A 52 7.93 40.82 12.66
N ARG A 53 7.18 41.09 13.73
CA ARG A 53 7.69 41.07 15.11
C ARG A 53 8.25 39.69 15.47
N ASP A 54 7.50 38.62 15.20
CA ASP A 54 7.90 37.24 15.47
C ASP A 54 9.21 36.88 14.77
N VAL A 55 9.36 37.25 13.50
CA VAL A 55 10.59 36.98 12.74
C VAL A 55 11.78 37.74 13.32
N ILE A 56 11.60 39.01 13.73
CA ILE A 56 12.64 39.81 14.36
C ILE A 56 13.03 39.22 15.72
N HIS A 57 12.04 38.86 16.55
CA HIS A 57 12.29 38.21 17.85
C HIS A 57 13.01 36.88 17.69
N MET A 58 12.60 36.06 16.70
CA MET A 58 13.25 34.79 16.40
C MET A 58 14.67 34.99 15.89
N PHE A 59 14.94 36.02 15.06
CA PHE A 59 16.32 36.37 14.68
C PHE A 59 17.17 36.77 15.89
N ASN A 60 16.63 37.57 16.81
CA ASN A 60 17.36 37.97 18.02
C ASN A 60 17.65 36.79 18.97
N GLN A 61 16.81 35.75 18.96
CA GLN A 61 16.97 34.57 19.82
C GLN A 61 17.92 33.51 19.23
N MET A 62 17.81 33.22 17.92
CA MET A 62 18.52 32.09 17.27
C MET A 62 19.33 32.48 16.02
N GLY A 63 19.49 33.77 15.73
CA GLY A 63 20.26 34.28 14.60
C GLY A 63 19.71 33.81 13.24
N LEU A 64 20.62 33.51 12.31
CA LEU A 64 20.26 33.06 10.95
C LEU A 64 19.48 31.74 10.90
N ALA A 65 19.44 30.95 11.98
CA ALA A 65 18.63 29.74 12.04
C ALA A 65 17.12 30.03 11.90
N CYS A 66 16.68 31.25 12.25
CA CYS A 66 15.30 31.70 12.11
C CYS A 66 14.81 31.72 10.65
N LEU A 67 15.72 31.71 9.67
CA LEU A 67 15.36 31.72 8.27
C LEU A 67 14.67 30.42 7.85
N ASN A 68 15.00 29.30 8.48
CA ASN A 68 14.42 28.01 8.15
C ASN A 68 13.00 27.90 8.75
N PRO A 69 11.97 27.58 7.95
CA PRO A 69 10.64 27.34 8.49
C PRO A 69 10.66 26.12 9.41
N GLN A 70 10.25 26.34 10.67
CA GLN A 70 9.94 25.26 11.59
C GLN A 70 8.52 24.82 11.29
N TRP A 71 8.36 23.88 10.38
CA TRP A 71 7.08 23.23 10.18
C TRP A 71 6.74 22.50 11.48
N ALA A 72 5.64 22.88 12.11
CA ALA A 72 5.08 22.06 13.18
C ALA A 72 4.89 20.67 12.59
N GLY A 73 5.59 19.67 13.14
CA GLY A 73 5.44 18.29 12.70
C GLY A 73 3.96 17.94 12.68
N GLY A 74 3.53 17.20 11.64
CA GLY A 74 2.15 16.74 11.54
C GLY A 74 1.74 15.92 12.79
N ARG A 75 0.45 15.59 12.88
CA ARG A 75 -0.08 14.77 13.98
C ARG A 75 0.80 13.53 14.17
N PRO A 76 1.28 13.24 15.40
CA PRO A 76 2.16 12.11 15.64
C PRO A 76 1.51 10.79 15.19
N ARG A 77 2.33 9.87 14.67
CA ARG A 77 1.87 8.54 14.24
C ARG A 77 1.29 7.80 15.45
N GLN A 78 0.05 7.34 15.33
CA GLN A 78 -0.64 6.59 16.38
C GLN A 78 -0.44 5.07 16.28
N ILE A 79 0.11 4.61 15.15
CA ILE A 79 0.34 3.20 14.85
C ILE A 79 1.86 3.04 14.77
N SER A 80 2.42 2.19 15.63
CA SER A 80 3.84 1.84 15.60
C SER A 80 4.11 0.82 14.48
N GLU A 81 5.36 0.66 14.10
CA GLU A 81 5.76 -0.34 13.08
C GLU A 81 5.37 -1.77 13.49
N ASP A 82 5.48 -2.09 14.79
CA ASP A 82 5.02 -3.38 15.32
C ASP A 82 3.51 -3.58 15.19
N ASP A 83 2.71 -2.51 15.33
CA ASP A 83 1.27 -2.58 15.10
C ASP A 83 1.00 -2.86 13.62
N GLU A 84 1.74 -2.22 12.71
CA GLU A 84 1.61 -2.44 11.26
C GLU A 84 1.93 -3.89 10.90
N ALA A 85 3.04 -4.43 11.42
CA ALA A 85 3.42 -5.83 11.22
C ALA A 85 2.38 -6.81 11.77
N PHE A 86 1.84 -6.55 12.97
CA PHE A 86 0.79 -7.35 13.57
C PHE A 86 -0.50 -7.34 12.74
N ILE A 87 -0.90 -6.18 12.23
CA ILE A 87 -2.07 -6.02 11.35
C ILE A 87 -1.89 -6.87 10.07
N VAL A 88 -0.73 -6.76 9.42
CA VAL A 88 -0.42 -7.50 8.19
C VAL A 88 -0.43 -9.01 8.43
N ALA A 89 0.20 -9.48 9.51
CA ALA A 89 0.21 -10.90 9.88
C ALA A 89 -1.21 -11.43 10.18
N THR A 90 -2.04 -10.63 10.85
CA THR A 90 -3.42 -10.99 11.16
C THR A 90 -4.28 -11.03 9.90
N ALA A 91 -4.16 -10.04 9.03
CA ALA A 91 -4.91 -9.93 7.78
C ALA A 91 -4.62 -11.09 6.83
N THR A 92 -3.36 -11.47 6.72
CA THR A 92 -2.93 -12.59 5.88
C THR A 92 -3.27 -13.94 6.51
N SER A 93 -3.44 -14.05 7.83
CA SER A 93 -3.85 -15.30 8.48
C SER A 93 -5.31 -15.69 8.21
N HIS A 94 -5.59 -17.00 8.10
CA HIS A 94 -6.96 -17.47 7.92
C HIS A 94 -7.76 -17.31 9.23
N PRO A 95 -8.96 -16.69 9.23
CA PRO A 95 -9.67 -16.37 10.49
C PRO A 95 -9.98 -17.59 11.38
N ARG A 96 -10.24 -18.76 10.77
CA ARG A 96 -10.39 -20.02 11.52
C ARG A 96 -9.16 -20.41 12.35
N ARG A 97 -7.94 -20.08 11.90
CA ARG A 97 -6.72 -20.30 12.69
C ARG A 97 -6.69 -19.43 13.95
N LEU A 98 -7.43 -18.33 13.94
CA LEU A 98 -7.60 -17.42 15.07
C LEU A 98 -8.93 -17.67 15.82
N GLY A 99 -9.53 -18.85 15.68
CA GLY A 99 -10.76 -19.24 16.37
C GLY A 99 -12.03 -18.54 15.90
N ARG A 100 -12.03 -17.91 14.73
CA ARG A 100 -13.21 -17.16 14.24
C ARG A 100 -14.17 -18.02 13.42
N PRO A 101 -15.50 -17.87 13.59
CA PRO A 101 -16.52 -18.70 12.93
C PRO A 101 -16.75 -18.33 11.45
N PHE A 102 -15.79 -17.66 10.81
CA PHE A 102 -15.87 -17.26 9.41
C PHE A 102 -14.60 -17.62 8.63
N THR A 103 -14.72 -17.69 7.31
CA THR A 103 -13.64 -18.14 6.42
C THR A 103 -12.79 -17.01 5.86
N ARG A 104 -13.30 -15.77 5.89
CA ARG A 104 -12.66 -14.62 5.24
C ARG A 104 -12.76 -13.34 6.06
N TRP A 105 -11.71 -12.53 6.02
CA TRP A 105 -11.68 -11.19 6.62
C TRP A 105 -12.41 -10.20 5.71
N SER A 106 -13.42 -9.51 6.25
CA SER A 106 -13.78 -8.19 5.74
C SER A 106 -12.98 -7.14 6.51
N LEU A 107 -12.80 -5.94 5.95
CA LEU A 107 -12.12 -4.84 6.66
C LEU A 107 -12.79 -4.55 8.01
N ARG A 108 -14.13 -4.61 8.08
CA ARG A 108 -14.87 -4.44 9.34
C ARG A 108 -14.53 -5.54 10.34
N LYS A 109 -14.64 -6.82 9.95
CA LYS A 109 -14.32 -7.96 10.83
C LYS A 109 -12.87 -7.93 11.32
N LEU A 110 -11.95 -7.49 10.46
CA LEU A 110 -10.55 -7.36 10.81
C LEU A 110 -10.34 -6.20 11.80
N ALA A 111 -10.95 -5.04 11.57
CA ALA A 111 -10.93 -3.92 12.52
C ALA A 111 -11.54 -4.31 13.88
N ASP A 112 -12.68 -4.99 13.88
CA ASP A 112 -13.35 -5.46 15.10
C ASP A 112 -12.47 -6.47 15.86
N TYR A 113 -11.80 -7.38 15.14
CA TYR A 113 -10.86 -8.32 15.74
C TYR A 113 -9.67 -7.63 16.39
N LEU A 114 -9.05 -6.67 15.70
CA LEU A 114 -7.90 -5.90 16.18
C LEU A 114 -8.26 -4.99 17.37
N ALA A 115 -9.50 -4.50 17.43
CA ALA A 115 -10.00 -3.69 18.53
C ALA A 115 -10.46 -4.52 19.75
N GLY A 116 -10.69 -5.83 19.56
CA GLY A 116 -11.20 -6.75 20.56
C GLY A 116 -10.19 -7.10 21.66
N ARG A 117 -10.67 -7.74 22.73
CA ARG A 117 -9.81 -8.23 23.83
C ARG A 117 -9.10 -9.54 23.51
N ASP A 118 -9.59 -10.26 22.50
CA ASP A 118 -9.07 -11.56 22.08
C ASP A 118 -7.80 -11.45 21.21
N SER A 119 -7.47 -10.25 20.72
CA SER A 119 -6.23 -10.02 20.01
C SER A 119 -5.09 -9.79 21.02
N ASN A 120 -3.93 -10.40 20.78
CA ASN A 120 -2.74 -10.22 21.61
C ASN A 120 -2.32 -8.75 21.81
N ARG A 121 -2.77 -7.86 20.90
CA ARG A 121 -2.48 -6.44 20.91
C ARG A 121 -3.71 -5.67 20.44
N ARG A 122 -4.14 -4.68 21.22
CA ARG A 122 -5.31 -3.86 20.90
C ARG A 122 -4.93 -2.71 19.98
N VAL A 123 -5.49 -2.70 18.78
CA VAL A 123 -5.20 -1.70 17.75
C VAL A 123 -6.51 -1.18 17.17
N VAL A 124 -6.81 0.10 17.39
CA VAL A 124 -8.08 0.72 16.99
C VAL A 124 -7.89 1.56 15.73
N LEU A 125 -8.51 1.14 14.63
CA LEU A 125 -8.38 1.75 13.31
C LEU A 125 -9.77 1.92 12.67
N SER A 126 -9.92 2.92 11.81
CA SER A 126 -11.05 2.91 10.87
C SER A 126 -10.80 1.86 9.76
N PRO A 127 -11.86 1.28 9.18
CA PRO A 127 -11.72 0.34 8.05
C PRO A 127 -10.96 0.92 6.86
N GLU A 128 -11.06 2.24 6.61
CA GLU A 128 -10.34 2.91 5.52
C GLU A 128 -8.85 3.05 5.84
N ARG A 129 -8.49 3.41 7.08
CA ARG A 129 -7.07 3.46 7.47
C ARG A 129 -6.44 2.07 7.40
N LEU A 130 -7.17 1.04 7.80
CA LEU A 130 -6.75 -0.35 7.67
C LEU A 130 -6.55 -0.73 6.19
N ARG A 131 -7.47 -0.35 5.30
CA ARG A 131 -7.32 -0.59 3.85
C ARG A 131 -6.05 0.07 3.30
N GLN A 132 -5.82 1.34 3.63
CA GLN A 132 -4.63 2.08 3.20
C GLN A 132 -3.33 1.44 3.72
N LEU A 133 -3.32 1.00 4.98
CA LEU A 133 -2.18 0.33 5.59
C LEU A 133 -1.88 -1.00 4.90
N LEU A 134 -2.91 -1.81 4.61
CA LEU A 134 -2.74 -3.06 3.87
C LEU A 134 -2.18 -2.79 2.47
N HIS A 135 -2.70 -1.81 1.75
CA HIS A 135 -2.15 -1.44 0.43
C HIS A 135 -0.72 -0.92 0.49
N ALA A 136 -0.38 -0.13 1.51
CA ALA A 136 0.98 0.37 1.70
C ALA A 136 2.00 -0.74 2.03
N ASN A 137 1.52 -1.90 2.49
CA ASN A 137 2.31 -3.10 2.76
C ASN A 137 2.14 -4.17 1.67
N ASP A 138 1.72 -3.78 0.46
CA ASP A 138 1.48 -4.67 -0.68
C ASP A 138 0.51 -5.83 -0.39
N VAL A 139 -0.37 -5.69 0.60
CA VAL A 139 -1.42 -6.68 0.89
C VAL A 139 -2.68 -6.32 0.14
N SER A 140 -3.12 -7.20 -0.76
CA SER A 140 -4.31 -7.01 -1.59
C SER A 140 -5.31 -8.15 -1.41
N TRP A 141 -6.57 -7.86 -1.73
CA TRP A 141 -7.63 -8.86 -1.73
C TRP A 141 -7.57 -9.69 -3.01
N GLN A 142 -7.27 -10.98 -2.87
CA GLN A 142 -7.03 -11.86 -4.02
C GLN A 142 -7.89 -13.13 -3.94
N ARG A 143 -8.38 -13.58 -5.11
CA ARG A 143 -9.03 -14.89 -5.23
C ARG A 143 -8.00 -15.99 -5.03
N THR A 144 -8.35 -16.97 -4.21
CA THR A 144 -7.57 -18.18 -4.02
C THR A 144 -7.50 -18.93 -5.35
N ARG A 145 -6.29 -19.27 -5.80
CA ARG A 145 -6.11 -20.03 -7.04
C ARG A 145 -6.02 -21.53 -6.75
N THR A 146 -6.47 -22.34 -7.69
CA THR A 146 -6.22 -23.78 -7.66
C THR A 146 -5.03 -24.11 -8.54
N TRP A 147 -4.25 -25.09 -8.12
CA TRP A 147 -3.13 -25.62 -8.90
C TRP A 147 -3.29 -27.14 -9.02
N LYS A 148 -2.76 -27.71 -10.11
CA LYS A 148 -2.73 -29.16 -10.37
C LYS A 148 -1.26 -29.55 -10.53
N GLU A 149 -0.82 -30.54 -9.76
CA GLU A 149 0.39 -31.31 -10.08
C GLU A 149 -0.04 -32.63 -10.68
N SER A 150 0.72 -33.10 -11.66
CA SER A 150 0.67 -34.51 -12.05
C SER A 150 1.63 -35.28 -11.16
N THR A 151 1.18 -36.38 -10.57
CA THR A 151 2.03 -37.34 -9.84
C THR A 151 2.53 -38.47 -10.76
N ASP A 152 2.34 -38.33 -12.07
CA ASP A 152 2.75 -39.32 -13.07
C ASP A 152 4.28 -39.25 -13.28
N PRO A 153 5.03 -40.34 -13.05
CA PRO A 153 6.48 -40.35 -13.22
C PRO A 153 6.93 -40.07 -14.66
N ASP A 154 6.07 -40.31 -15.65
CA ASP A 154 6.36 -40.06 -17.07
C ASP A 154 5.77 -38.74 -17.58
N PHE A 155 5.36 -37.84 -16.69
CA PHE A 155 4.66 -36.60 -17.04
C PHE A 155 5.38 -35.79 -18.12
N ASP A 156 6.68 -35.54 -17.95
CA ASP A 156 7.47 -34.71 -18.87
C ASP A 156 7.58 -35.35 -20.26
N ALA A 157 7.78 -36.66 -20.31
CA ALA A 157 7.86 -37.41 -21.57
C ALA A 157 6.52 -37.38 -22.32
N LYS A 158 5.40 -37.53 -21.59
CA LYS A 158 4.05 -37.44 -22.16
C LYS A 158 3.72 -36.03 -22.63
N LEU A 159 4.05 -35.01 -21.84
CA LEU A 159 3.84 -33.61 -22.18
C LEU A 159 4.62 -33.23 -23.45
N GLY A 160 5.92 -33.57 -23.51
CA GLY A 160 6.75 -33.31 -24.68
C GLY A 160 6.22 -33.98 -25.95
N ARG A 161 5.68 -35.21 -25.84
CA ARG A 161 5.02 -35.87 -26.98
C ARG A 161 3.75 -35.14 -27.42
N ILE A 162 2.93 -34.68 -26.48
CA ILE A 162 1.71 -33.91 -26.78
C ILE A 162 2.07 -32.59 -27.49
N GLU A 163 3.06 -31.85 -26.97
CA GLU A 163 3.52 -30.60 -27.57
C GLU A 163 4.07 -30.81 -28.98
N HIS A 164 4.89 -31.85 -29.18
CA HIS A 164 5.42 -32.17 -30.50
C HIS A 164 4.31 -32.45 -31.53
N VAL A 165 3.35 -33.30 -31.17
CA VAL A 165 2.27 -33.69 -32.09
C VAL A 165 1.35 -32.49 -32.39
N THR A 166 1.06 -31.66 -31.38
CA THR A 166 0.21 -30.47 -31.53
C THR A 166 0.87 -29.40 -32.40
N ASN A 167 2.19 -29.21 -32.29
CA ASN A 167 2.91 -28.23 -33.10
C ASN A 167 3.21 -28.73 -34.52
N ALA A 168 3.56 -30.00 -34.69
CA ALA A 168 3.98 -30.55 -35.99
C ALA A 168 2.81 -30.95 -36.88
N PHE A 169 1.66 -31.30 -36.29
CA PHE A 169 0.50 -31.82 -37.03
C PHE A 169 -0.82 -31.17 -36.58
N PRO A 170 -0.94 -29.83 -36.66
CA PRO A 170 -2.11 -29.12 -36.13
C PRO A 170 -3.44 -29.59 -36.76
N ASP A 171 -3.45 -29.87 -38.08
CA ASP A 171 -4.66 -30.29 -38.81
C ASP A 171 -5.08 -31.75 -38.55
N ARG A 172 -4.34 -32.47 -37.69
CA ARG A 172 -4.59 -33.89 -37.35
C ARG A 172 -4.69 -34.12 -35.84
N CYS A 173 -4.77 -33.05 -35.05
CA CYS A 173 -4.93 -33.12 -33.61
C CYS A 173 -6.38 -32.96 -33.20
N PHE A 174 -6.93 -33.99 -32.54
CA PHE A 174 -8.27 -33.97 -31.98
C PHE A 174 -8.19 -34.01 -30.46
N ALA A 175 -8.82 -33.04 -29.79
CA ALA A 175 -8.94 -33.01 -28.34
C ALA A 175 -10.29 -33.58 -27.92
N PHE A 176 -10.27 -34.63 -27.08
CA PHE A 176 -11.46 -35.18 -26.46
C PHE A 176 -11.46 -34.79 -24.99
N ASP A 177 -12.53 -34.14 -24.53
CA ASP A 177 -12.75 -33.89 -23.11
C ASP A 177 -14.05 -34.55 -22.65
N GLN A 178 -14.03 -35.08 -21.43
CA GLN A 178 -15.20 -35.62 -20.78
C GLN A 178 -15.55 -34.72 -19.61
N PHE A 179 -16.75 -34.13 -19.64
CA PHE A 179 -17.27 -33.47 -18.46
C PHE A 179 -17.52 -34.54 -17.38
N GLY A 180 -16.60 -34.58 -16.41
CA GLY A 180 -16.75 -35.41 -15.22
C GLY A 180 -18.05 -35.12 -14.49
N PRO A 181 -18.42 -35.93 -13.50
CA PRO A 181 -19.74 -35.87 -12.89
C PRO A 181 -20.09 -34.51 -12.31
N LEU A 182 -21.40 -34.21 -12.28
CA LEU A 182 -21.97 -33.11 -11.48
C LEU A 182 -21.67 -33.36 -10.00
N ALA A 183 -20.52 -32.85 -9.57
CA ALA A 183 -20.04 -32.92 -8.20
C ALA A 183 -20.15 -31.55 -7.55
N ILE A 184 -20.42 -31.54 -6.24
CA ILE A 184 -20.28 -30.34 -5.42
C ILE A 184 -18.79 -29.97 -5.42
N ARG A 185 -18.44 -28.95 -6.20
CA ARG A 185 -17.07 -28.43 -6.26
C ARG A 185 -16.93 -27.35 -5.17
N PRO A 186 -15.91 -27.45 -4.29
CA PRO A 186 -15.60 -26.35 -3.40
C PRO A 186 -15.31 -25.10 -4.24
N GLN A 187 -16.07 -24.03 -4.01
CA GLN A 187 -15.83 -22.76 -4.67
C GLN A 187 -14.59 -22.10 -4.07
N GLN A 188 -13.74 -21.56 -4.95
CA GLN A 188 -12.55 -20.84 -4.52
C GLN A 188 -12.93 -19.65 -3.63
N GLY A 189 -12.25 -19.55 -2.49
CA GLY A 189 -12.38 -18.40 -1.61
C GLY A 189 -11.63 -17.16 -2.12
N ALA A 190 -11.65 -16.12 -1.31
CA ALA A 190 -10.76 -14.98 -1.45
C ALA A 190 -10.23 -14.58 -0.06
N ARG A 191 -9.03 -14.04 -0.02
CA ARG A 191 -8.35 -13.62 1.20
C ARG A 191 -7.43 -12.43 0.93
N TRP A 192 -7.04 -11.74 2.00
CA TRP A 192 -5.91 -10.83 1.95
C TRP A 192 -4.62 -11.63 1.86
N ALA A 193 -3.75 -11.25 0.92
CA ALA A 193 -2.45 -11.85 0.69
C ALA A 193 -1.50 -10.81 0.07
N LEU A 194 -0.20 -11.05 0.15
CA LEU A 194 0.81 -10.25 -0.55
C LEU A 194 0.49 -10.22 -2.05
N ALA A 195 0.60 -9.05 -2.66
CA ALA A 195 0.26 -8.81 -4.05
C ALA A 195 1.05 -9.76 -4.97
N GLY A 196 0.35 -10.45 -5.86
CA GLY A 196 0.95 -11.45 -6.73
C GLY A 196 1.09 -12.85 -6.12
N GLU A 197 0.85 -12.99 -4.80
CA GLU A 197 0.91 -14.25 -4.07
C GLU A 197 -0.47 -14.69 -3.56
N PRO A 198 -1.43 -15.01 -4.46
CA PRO A 198 -2.73 -15.49 -4.03
C PRO A 198 -2.59 -16.81 -3.28
N GLY A 199 -3.42 -17.02 -2.27
CA GLY A 199 -3.51 -18.32 -1.60
C GLY A 199 -3.76 -19.43 -2.63
N ARG A 200 -3.07 -20.56 -2.48
CA ARG A 200 -3.20 -21.70 -3.38
C ARG A 200 -3.84 -22.89 -2.67
N LEU A 201 -4.73 -23.58 -3.38
CA LEU A 201 -5.31 -24.84 -2.94
C LEU A 201 -5.11 -25.90 -4.03
N PRO A 202 -4.83 -27.16 -3.68
CA PRO A 202 -4.84 -28.24 -4.66
C PRO A 202 -6.21 -28.28 -5.34
N ALA A 203 -6.23 -28.40 -6.67
CA ALA A 203 -7.47 -28.60 -7.42
C ALA A 203 -8.05 -30.01 -7.18
N THR A 204 -7.22 -30.93 -6.70
CA THR A 204 -7.59 -32.30 -6.37
C THR A 204 -8.37 -32.31 -5.06
N TYR A 205 -9.65 -32.67 -5.14
CA TYR A 205 -10.50 -32.90 -3.98
C TYR A 205 -10.88 -34.38 -3.93
N HIS A 206 -10.96 -34.96 -2.73
CA HIS A 206 -11.45 -36.32 -2.56
C HIS A 206 -12.94 -36.38 -2.90
N ARG A 207 -13.28 -37.18 -3.91
CA ARG A 207 -14.66 -37.44 -4.33
C ARG A 207 -15.24 -38.51 -3.42
N THR A 208 -16.00 -38.10 -2.40
CA THR A 208 -16.61 -39.02 -1.43
C THR A 208 -18.02 -39.48 -1.82
N HIS A 209 -18.58 -38.96 -2.91
CA HIS A 209 -19.96 -39.22 -3.35
C HIS A 209 -20.01 -39.79 -4.77
N GLY A 210 -21.07 -40.53 -5.11
CA GLY A 210 -21.26 -41.23 -6.39
C GLY A 210 -21.15 -40.33 -7.62
N ILE A 211 -20.63 -40.90 -8.71
CA ILE A 211 -20.27 -40.21 -9.96
C ILE A 211 -21.37 -40.49 -11.01
N ARG A 212 -21.88 -39.47 -11.70
CA ARG A 212 -22.80 -39.59 -12.86
C ARG A 212 -22.20 -38.87 -14.09
N TYR A 213 -21.98 -39.57 -15.21
CA TYR A 213 -21.31 -39.01 -16.41
C TYR A 213 -22.30 -38.42 -17.43
N PHE A 214 -21.87 -37.38 -18.16
CA PHE A 214 -22.55 -36.85 -19.36
C PHE A 214 -21.55 -36.89 -20.53
N HIS A 215 -21.99 -37.34 -21.70
CA HIS A 215 -21.14 -37.45 -22.89
C HIS A 215 -21.60 -36.44 -23.94
N GLY A 216 -20.64 -35.73 -24.55
CA GLY A 216 -20.86 -34.82 -25.67
C GLY A 216 -19.69 -34.92 -26.66
N CYS A 217 -19.95 -34.66 -27.93
CA CYS A 217 -18.96 -34.65 -29.01
C CYS A 217 -19.10 -33.33 -29.77
N TYR A 218 -17.99 -32.69 -30.13
CA TYR A 218 -17.96 -31.45 -30.91
C TYR A 218 -16.98 -31.61 -32.08
N SER A 219 -17.44 -31.27 -33.29
CA SER A 219 -16.61 -31.25 -34.51
C SER A 219 -15.98 -29.86 -34.64
N LEU A 220 -14.65 -29.80 -34.66
CA LEU A 220 -13.90 -28.55 -34.83
C LEU A 220 -13.74 -28.13 -36.30
N GLY A 221 -14.13 -28.98 -37.27
CA GLY A 221 -13.99 -28.70 -38.70
C GLY A 221 -15.09 -27.81 -39.28
N ASP A 222 -16.08 -27.46 -38.47
CA ASP A 222 -17.26 -26.71 -38.87
C ASP A 222 -17.28 -25.26 -38.30
N ASP A 223 -16.17 -24.81 -37.70
CA ASP A 223 -15.92 -23.44 -37.21
C ASP A 223 -15.05 -22.61 -38.16
#